data_AF-A0A6C0HHT1-F1
#
_entry.id   AF-A0A6C0HHT1-F1
#
_cell.length_a   1.000
_cell.length_b   1.000
_cell.length_c   1.000
_cell.angle_alpha   90.00
_cell.angle_beta   90.00
_cell.angle_gamma   90.00
#
_symmetry.space_group_name_H-M   'P 1'
#
loop_
_entity.id
_entity.type
_entity.pdbx_description
1 polymer ?
#
loop_
_entity_poly.entity_id
_entity_poly.type
_entity_poly.pdbx_seq_one_letter_code
_entity_poly.pdbx_strand_id
1 'polypeptide(L)'
;MNYKIEDNIDFYTELNKVDDSGNSSNSSICMLTHQPLSENYITLPCKHTFNYIPLYHEVSTKFIHNHYDSNKLHNNEIKCPYCRTKYDTLLPYVDYDGIEKKHGVNWPEKDSMKHMECSWLYKSGKNKGEPCRKNAYQKGAKVYCYLHWMMINNKPVTSSTSTSTSTSALPVWTNEMDTLFKANHIIGLKKILKNHNLPVSGTKKTLVMRIVNSNITL
;
A
#
# COMPACT_ATOMS: atom_id res chain seq x y z
N MET A 1 -8.67 25.33 43.40
CA MET A 1 -8.16 26.53 42.70
C MET A 1 -9.32 27.12 41.94
N ASN A 2 -9.78 28.31 42.32
CA ASN A 2 -10.85 29.02 41.63
C ASN A 2 -10.21 30.00 40.65
N TYR A 3 -10.25 29.66 39.37
CA TYR A 3 -9.80 30.53 38.29
C TYR A 3 -10.81 31.68 38.11
N LYS A 4 -10.36 32.93 38.26
CA LYS A 4 -11.15 34.12 37.94
C LYS A 4 -10.72 34.64 36.58
N ILE A 5 -11.65 34.65 35.62
CA ILE A 5 -11.48 35.22 34.28
C ILE A 5 -11.59 36.75 34.44
N GLU A 6 -10.56 37.51 34.06
CA GLU A 6 -10.48 38.95 34.34
C GLU A 6 -11.43 39.83 33.50
N ASP A 7 -12.11 39.29 32.49
CA ASP A 7 -12.86 40.10 31.50
C ASP A 7 -14.36 39.75 31.35
N ASN A 8 -14.97 39.03 32.30
CA ASN A 8 -16.40 38.64 32.22
C ASN A 8 -16.78 37.94 30.90
N ILE A 9 -15.81 37.29 30.26
CA ILE A 9 -16.02 36.47 29.07
C ILE A 9 -16.48 35.10 29.55
N ASP A 10 -17.76 34.82 29.39
CA ASP A 10 -18.29 33.47 29.63
C ASP A 10 -17.88 32.56 28.46
N PHE A 11 -16.79 31.83 28.69
CA PHE A 11 -16.19 30.88 27.74
C PHE A 11 -17.21 29.92 27.10
N TYR A 12 -18.20 29.46 27.85
CA TYR A 12 -19.21 28.54 27.33
C TYR A 12 -20.22 29.25 26.44
N THR A 13 -20.54 30.51 26.73
CA THR A 13 -21.38 31.31 25.82
C THR A 13 -20.68 31.60 24.50
N GLU A 14 -19.37 31.85 24.52
CA GLU A 14 -18.60 32.05 23.29
C GLU A 14 -18.49 30.77 22.47
N LEU A 15 -18.24 29.61 23.10
CA LEU A 15 -18.22 28.31 22.40
C LEU A 15 -19.55 28.01 21.69
N ASN A 16 -20.67 28.25 22.37
CA ASN A 16 -21.99 27.97 21.81
C ASN A 16 -22.39 28.92 20.67
N LYS A 17 -21.76 30.11 20.55
CA LYS A 17 -21.98 31.03 19.42
C LYS A 17 -21.34 30.53 18.12
N VAL A 18 -20.34 29.64 18.19
CA VAL A 18 -19.63 29.12 17.01
C VAL A 18 -20.39 27.95 16.35
N ASP A 19 -21.32 27.33 17.09
CA ASP A 19 -21.90 26.03 16.73
C ASP A 19 -23.27 26.10 16.02
N ASP A 20 -23.61 27.24 15.39
CA ASP A 20 -24.88 27.41 14.66
C ASP A 20 -24.69 27.76 13.18
N SER A 21 -23.73 27.10 12.53
CA SER A 21 -23.65 27.03 11.06
C SER A 21 -23.97 25.61 10.62
N GLY A 22 -25.27 25.35 10.46
CA GLY A 22 -25.81 24.09 10.02
C GLY A 22 -25.10 23.50 8.79
N ASN A 23 -24.55 22.31 8.98
CA ASN A 23 -24.47 21.32 7.92
C ASN A 23 -24.58 19.92 8.52
N SER A 24 -25.82 19.51 8.87
CA SER A 24 -26.20 18.11 9.12
C SER A 24 -26.13 17.28 7.83
N SER A 25 -24.99 17.32 7.13
CA SER A 25 -24.61 16.20 6.30
C SER A 25 -23.98 15.19 7.24
N ASN A 26 -24.63 14.05 7.42
CA ASN A 26 -24.10 12.85 8.09
C ASN A 26 -22.89 12.28 7.31
N SER A 27 -21.90 13.12 7.02
CA SER A 27 -20.64 12.71 6.45
C SER A 27 -19.92 11.94 7.54
N SER A 28 -19.56 10.70 7.24
CA SER A 28 -18.72 9.91 8.12
C SER A 28 -17.35 10.58 8.17
N ILE A 29 -16.99 11.14 9.34
CA ILE A 29 -15.76 11.91 9.57
C ILE A 29 -14.72 11.03 10.30
N CYS A 30 -13.44 11.25 10.00
CA CYS A 30 -12.30 10.66 10.70
C CYS A 30 -12.14 11.27 12.11
N MET A 31 -12.13 10.44 13.15
CA MET A 31 -12.03 10.90 14.55
C MET A 31 -10.63 11.38 14.97
N LEU A 32 -9.64 11.28 14.08
CA LEU A 32 -8.27 11.74 14.35
C LEU A 32 -7.94 13.07 13.65
N THR A 33 -8.42 13.24 12.41
CA THR A 33 -8.13 14.45 11.60
C THR A 33 -9.33 15.36 11.41
N HIS A 34 -10.53 14.93 11.82
CA HIS A 34 -11.81 15.61 11.55
C HIS A 34 -12.08 15.91 10.06
N GLN A 35 -11.43 15.15 9.17
CA GLN A 35 -11.67 15.20 7.73
C GLN A 35 -12.64 14.09 7.30
N PRO A 36 -13.29 14.20 6.12
CA PRO A 36 -14.12 13.12 5.59
C PRO A 36 -13.39 11.77 5.53
N LEU A 37 -14.11 10.67 5.73
CA LEU A 37 -13.54 9.33 5.61
C LEU A 37 -13.14 9.02 4.16
N SER A 38 -11.96 8.45 3.97
CA SER A 38 -11.44 8.00 2.68
C SER A 38 -11.90 6.57 2.34
N GLU A 39 -11.73 6.13 1.09
CA GLU A 39 -12.18 4.80 0.62
C GLU A 39 -11.72 3.62 1.50
N ASN A 40 -10.51 3.70 2.07
CA ASN A 40 -9.92 2.64 2.89
C ASN A 40 -9.92 2.98 4.39
N TYR A 41 -10.93 3.70 4.88
CA TYR A 41 -11.03 3.97 6.32
C TYR A 41 -11.09 2.68 7.15
N ILE A 42 -10.60 2.75 8.39
CA ILE A 42 -10.55 1.63 9.33
C ILE A 42 -11.52 1.89 10.48
N THR A 43 -12.33 0.89 10.79
CA THR A 43 -13.16 0.86 12.00
C THR A 43 -12.53 -0.10 12.99
N LEU A 44 -12.06 0.40 14.13
CA LEU A 44 -11.51 -0.45 15.19
C LEU A 44 -12.65 -1.18 15.94
N PRO A 45 -12.35 -2.23 16.74
CA PRO A 45 -13.40 -2.95 17.49
C PRO A 45 -14.16 -2.09 18.52
N CYS A 46 -13.59 -0.96 18.96
CA CYS A 46 -14.28 0.08 19.75
C CYS A 46 -15.29 0.90 18.94
N LYS A 47 -15.48 0.62 17.66
CA LYS A 47 -16.34 1.35 16.72
C LYS A 47 -15.86 2.76 16.33
N HIS A 48 -14.67 3.17 16.77
CA HIS A 48 -14.06 4.40 16.29
C HIS A 48 -13.51 4.24 14.88
N THR A 49 -13.78 5.24 14.04
CA THR A 49 -13.46 5.25 12.61
C THR A 49 -12.36 6.26 12.30
N PHE A 50 -11.37 5.84 11.52
CA PHE A 50 -10.22 6.65 11.17
C PHE A 50 -9.83 6.48 9.71
N ASN A 51 -9.28 7.53 9.12
CA ASN A 51 -8.57 7.41 7.85
C ASN A 51 -7.30 6.58 8.05
N TYR A 52 -7.01 5.72 7.07
CA TYR A 52 -5.93 4.74 7.19
C TYR A 52 -4.54 5.39 7.42
N ILE A 53 -4.19 6.38 6.61
CA ILE A 53 -2.87 7.05 6.68
C ILE A 53 -2.60 7.66 8.06
N PRO A 54 -3.45 8.54 8.61
CA PRO A 54 -3.19 9.13 9.93
C PRO A 54 -3.20 8.07 11.05
N LEU A 55 -4.07 7.04 10.95
CA LEU A 55 -4.06 5.93 11.91
C LEU A 55 -2.76 5.12 11.83
N TYR A 56 -2.24 4.85 10.63
CA TYR A 56 -0.97 4.13 10.42
C TYR A 56 0.21 4.87 11.07
N HIS A 57 0.28 6.19 10.91
CA HIS A 57 1.32 6.99 11.54
C HIS A 57 1.21 6.99 13.05
N GLU A 58 0.00 7.13 13.59
CA GLU A 58 -0.25 7.08 15.03
C GLU A 58 0.13 5.74 15.64
N VAL A 59 -0.26 4.61 15.02
CA VAL A 59 0.16 3.27 15.47
C VAL A 59 1.68 3.09 15.33
N SER A 60 2.29 3.68 14.31
CA SER A 60 3.75 3.63 14.11
C SER A 60 4.56 4.37 15.18
N THR A 61 3.94 5.26 15.97
CA THR A 61 4.61 5.95 17.08
C THR A 61 5.03 5.00 18.19
N LYS A 62 4.45 3.79 18.30
CA LYS A 62 4.81 2.81 19.34
C LYS A 62 6.27 2.33 19.29
N PHE A 63 6.96 2.56 18.16
CA PHE A 63 8.38 2.27 17.98
C PHE A 63 9.28 3.44 18.40
N ILE A 64 8.70 4.62 18.60
CA ILE A 64 9.41 5.78 19.12
C ILE A 64 9.48 5.59 20.63
N HIS A 65 10.71 5.58 21.16
CA HIS A 65 10.92 5.45 22.60
C HIS A 65 10.39 6.70 23.30
N ASN A 66 9.34 6.55 24.10
CA ASN A 66 8.77 7.62 24.93
C ASN A 66 8.86 7.22 26.40
N HIS A 67 9.69 7.92 27.17
CA HIS A 67 9.87 7.68 28.61
C HIS A 67 8.60 7.87 29.44
N TYR A 68 7.59 8.57 28.90
CA TYR A 68 6.31 8.80 29.55
C TYR A 68 5.23 7.77 29.16
N ASP A 69 5.50 6.87 28.20
CA ASP A 69 4.55 5.80 27.84
C ASP A 69 4.75 4.59 28.75
N SER A 70 4.01 4.57 29.86
CA SER A 70 3.95 3.44 30.78
C SER A 70 3.25 2.21 30.19
N ASN A 71 2.57 2.36 29.06
CA ASN A 71 1.74 1.32 28.46
C ASN A 71 2.38 0.74 27.20
N LYS A 72 3.48 0.00 27.40
CA LYS A 72 4.13 -0.75 26.32
C LYS A 72 3.15 -1.70 25.64
N LEU A 73 3.11 -1.63 24.32
CA LEU A 73 2.31 -2.52 23.47
C LEU A 73 3.18 -3.68 22.99
N HIS A 74 2.58 -4.87 22.87
CA HIS A 74 3.23 -5.96 22.14
C HIS A 74 3.32 -5.65 20.64
N ASN A 75 4.17 -6.41 19.95
CA ASN A 75 4.34 -6.28 18.50
C ASN A 75 3.02 -6.47 17.76
N ASN A 76 2.17 -7.39 18.23
CA ASN A 76 0.88 -7.72 17.62
C ASN A 76 -0.30 -6.88 18.16
N GLU A 77 -0.02 -5.82 18.90
CA GLU A 77 -1.05 -4.99 19.52
C GLU A 77 -1.08 -3.58 18.94
N ILE A 78 -2.28 -3.00 18.84
CA ILE A 78 -2.50 -1.60 18.54
C ILE A 78 -3.36 -0.94 19.62
N LYS A 79 -3.18 0.37 19.80
CA LYS A 79 -3.92 1.19 20.75
C LYS A 79 -4.82 2.14 19.96
N CYS A 80 -6.11 2.21 20.29
CA CYS A 80 -7.01 3.18 19.67
C CYS A 80 -6.56 4.61 20.04
N PRO A 81 -6.37 5.52 19.06
CA PRO A 81 -5.96 6.89 19.36
C PRO A 81 -6.99 7.67 20.19
N TYR A 82 -8.27 7.34 20.03
CA TYR A 82 -9.37 8.06 20.68
C TYR A 82 -9.63 7.55 22.11
N CYS A 83 -10.01 6.27 22.26
CA CYS A 83 -10.38 5.70 23.57
C CYS A 83 -9.25 4.99 24.31
N ARG A 84 -8.06 4.86 23.70
CA ARG A 84 -6.88 4.18 24.26
C ARG A 84 -7.03 2.69 24.57
N THR A 85 -8.14 2.05 24.19
CA THR A 85 -8.31 0.60 24.27
C THR A 85 -7.28 -0.11 23.38
N LYS A 86 -6.68 -1.19 23.90
CA LYS A 86 -5.73 -2.05 23.20
C LYS A 86 -6.45 -3.19 22.47
N TYR A 87 -5.92 -3.58 21.32
CA TYR A 87 -6.40 -4.71 20.53
C TYR A 87 -5.23 -5.56 20.06
N ASP A 88 -5.39 -6.88 20.15
CA ASP A 88 -4.40 -7.88 19.72
C ASP A 88 -4.50 -8.15 18.21
N THR A 89 -4.53 -7.08 17.43
CA THR A 89 -4.64 -7.12 15.97
C THR A 89 -3.86 -5.98 15.35
N LEU A 90 -3.26 -6.21 14.19
CA LEU A 90 -2.59 -5.20 13.39
C LEU A 90 -3.53 -4.56 12.36
N LEU A 91 -3.09 -3.45 11.79
CA LEU A 91 -3.78 -2.86 10.65
C LEU A 91 -3.64 -3.77 9.40
N PRO A 92 -4.61 -3.77 8.48
CA PRO A 92 -4.44 -4.39 7.17
C PRO A 92 -3.39 -3.59 6.37
N TYR A 93 -2.64 -4.22 5.47
CA TYR A 93 -1.80 -3.47 4.54
C TYR A 93 -2.66 -2.82 3.44
N VAL A 94 -2.55 -1.50 3.30
CA VAL A 94 -3.12 -0.73 2.19
C VAL A 94 -1.99 -0.02 1.43
N ASP A 95 -2.01 -0.16 0.10
CA ASP A 95 -0.98 0.35 -0.81
C ASP A 95 -1.23 1.83 -1.13
N TYR A 96 -0.75 2.70 -0.24
CA TYR A 96 -0.66 4.14 -0.46
C TYR A 96 0.79 4.56 -0.67
N ASP A 97 0.99 5.69 -1.34
CA ASP A 97 2.33 6.26 -1.49
C ASP A 97 2.93 6.60 -0.12
N GLY A 98 4.20 6.25 0.09
CA GLY A 98 4.89 6.40 1.38
C GLY A 98 4.45 5.42 2.49
N ILE A 99 3.56 4.47 2.23
CA ILE A 99 3.20 3.42 3.19
C ILE A 99 3.94 2.13 2.86
N GLU A 100 4.75 1.67 3.81
CA GLU A 100 5.48 0.41 3.70
C GLU A 100 4.86 -0.68 4.60
N LYS A 101 5.23 -1.93 4.33
CA LYS A 101 4.93 -3.04 5.24
C LYS A 101 5.87 -2.96 6.45
N LYS A 102 5.32 -2.55 7.58
CA LYS A 102 6.03 -2.39 8.84
C LYS A 102 5.57 -3.44 9.84
N HIS A 103 6.52 -4.27 10.30
CA HIS A 103 6.26 -5.31 11.28
C HIS A 103 5.69 -4.72 12.57
N GLY A 104 4.58 -5.29 13.05
CA GLY A 104 3.86 -4.83 14.22
C GLY A 104 3.00 -3.57 14.00
N VAL A 105 2.86 -3.07 12.77
CA VAL A 105 1.88 -2.01 12.43
C VAL A 105 0.82 -2.54 11.49
N ASN A 106 1.25 -2.96 10.30
CA ASN A 106 0.38 -3.46 9.23
C ASN A 106 0.86 -4.81 8.64
N TRP A 107 1.84 -5.44 9.28
CA TRP A 107 2.42 -6.73 8.89
C TRP A 107 2.86 -7.48 10.15
N PRO A 108 2.71 -8.81 10.24
CA PRO A 108 2.31 -9.76 9.20
C PRO A 108 0.80 -9.87 8.98
N GLU A 109 0.38 -10.32 7.78
CA GLU A 109 -1.04 -10.39 7.40
C GLU A 109 -1.88 -11.32 8.28
N LYS A 110 -1.27 -12.38 8.85
CA LYS A 110 -1.91 -13.32 9.79
C LYS A 110 -2.45 -12.64 11.06
N ASP A 111 -1.83 -11.53 11.41
CA ASP A 111 -2.00 -10.76 12.63
C ASP A 111 -2.83 -9.49 12.34
N SER A 112 -3.02 -9.16 11.06
CA SER A 112 -3.83 -8.04 10.60
C SER A 112 -5.32 -8.32 10.73
N MET A 113 -6.08 -7.31 11.14
CA MET A 113 -7.53 -7.34 11.10
C MET A 113 -8.05 -7.49 9.66
N LYS A 114 -9.29 -7.98 9.54
CA LYS A 114 -9.98 -8.03 8.25
C LYS A 114 -10.40 -6.63 7.82
N HIS A 115 -10.27 -6.34 6.52
CA HIS A 115 -10.68 -5.06 5.95
C HIS A 115 -11.76 -5.23 4.90
N MET A 116 -11.38 -5.43 3.64
CA MET A 116 -12.28 -5.79 2.55
C MET A 116 -11.89 -7.15 1.98
N GLU A 117 -12.81 -7.80 1.29
CA GLU A 117 -12.53 -9.04 0.57
C GLU A 117 -12.17 -8.77 -0.90
N CYS A 118 -11.15 -9.47 -1.39
CA CYS A 118 -10.70 -9.34 -2.77
C CYS A 118 -11.74 -9.88 -3.76
N SER A 119 -12.22 -9.02 -4.66
CA SER A 119 -13.24 -9.35 -5.68
C SER A 119 -12.69 -10.09 -6.90
N TRP A 120 -11.46 -10.60 -6.85
CA TRP A 120 -10.85 -11.31 -7.98
C TRP A 120 -11.40 -12.72 -8.11
N LEU A 121 -11.87 -13.06 -9.32
CA LEU A 121 -12.26 -14.40 -9.73
C LEU A 121 -11.11 -15.06 -10.51
N TYR A 122 -10.71 -16.26 -10.07
CA TYR A 122 -9.67 -17.01 -10.78
C TYR A 122 -10.15 -17.46 -12.16
N LYS A 123 -9.36 -17.15 -13.19
CA LYS A 123 -9.68 -17.50 -14.59
C LYS A 123 -9.18 -18.88 -15.01
N SER A 124 -8.27 -19.47 -14.23
CA SER A 124 -7.59 -20.73 -14.53
C SER A 124 -7.15 -21.44 -13.24
N GLY A 125 -6.73 -22.70 -13.36
CA GLY A 125 -6.25 -23.52 -12.25
C GLY A 125 -7.35 -24.19 -11.44
N LYS A 126 -6.96 -24.78 -10.30
CA LYS A 126 -7.85 -25.57 -9.42
C LYS A 126 -9.03 -24.76 -8.86
N ASN A 127 -8.84 -23.45 -8.70
CA ASN A 127 -9.83 -22.55 -8.10
C ASN A 127 -10.59 -21.74 -9.16
N LYS A 128 -10.60 -22.17 -10.44
CA LYS A 128 -11.25 -21.42 -11.52
C LYS A 128 -12.73 -21.16 -11.19
N GLY A 129 -13.16 -19.91 -11.31
CA GLY A 129 -14.51 -19.47 -10.96
C GLY A 129 -14.69 -19.06 -9.51
N GLU A 130 -13.77 -19.44 -8.62
CA GLU A 130 -13.84 -19.08 -7.19
C GLU A 130 -13.23 -17.69 -6.90
N PRO A 131 -13.71 -17.00 -5.85
CA PRO A 131 -13.14 -15.73 -5.40
C PRO A 131 -11.87 -15.91 -4.56
N CYS A 132 -11.03 -14.87 -4.52
CA CYS A 132 -9.77 -14.88 -3.78
C CYS A 132 -9.92 -14.89 -2.25
N ARG A 133 -10.90 -14.15 -1.70
CA ARG A 133 -11.17 -14.02 -0.24
C ARG A 133 -10.02 -13.52 0.64
N LYS A 134 -8.91 -13.04 0.07
CA LYS A 134 -7.83 -12.39 0.82
C LYS A 134 -8.20 -10.97 1.21
N ASN A 135 -7.52 -10.44 2.23
CA ASN A 135 -7.61 -9.03 2.60
C ASN A 135 -7.27 -8.15 1.40
N ALA A 136 -8.13 -7.18 1.17
CA ALA A 136 -8.11 -6.28 0.03
C ALA A 136 -8.29 -4.83 0.47
N TYR A 137 -8.00 -3.95 -0.46
CA TYR A 137 -8.21 -2.52 -0.35
C TYR A 137 -8.80 -1.98 -1.65
N GLN A 138 -9.54 -0.90 -1.51
CA GLN A 138 -10.16 -0.17 -2.59
C GLN A 138 -9.16 0.80 -3.22
N LYS A 139 -9.19 0.89 -4.55
CA LYS A 139 -8.51 1.96 -5.28
C LYS A 139 -9.42 2.36 -6.44
N GLY A 140 -10.16 3.45 -6.27
CA GLY A 140 -11.24 3.85 -7.17
C GLY A 140 -12.41 2.85 -7.08
N ALA A 141 -12.93 2.40 -8.21
CA ALA A 141 -14.10 1.50 -8.25
C ALA A 141 -13.78 0.00 -8.04
N LYS A 142 -12.53 -0.36 -7.73
CA LYS A 142 -12.05 -1.75 -7.70
C LYS A 142 -11.52 -2.11 -6.31
N VAL A 143 -11.81 -3.33 -5.86
CA VAL A 143 -11.34 -3.88 -4.58
C VAL A 143 -10.57 -5.17 -4.84
N TYR A 144 -9.26 -5.12 -4.62
CA TYR A 144 -8.36 -6.26 -4.84
C TYR A 144 -7.29 -6.34 -3.75
N CYS A 145 -6.76 -7.54 -3.54
CA CYS A 145 -5.57 -7.72 -2.72
C CYS A 145 -4.33 -7.20 -3.45
N TYR A 146 -3.27 -6.93 -2.69
CA TYR A 146 -2.01 -6.41 -3.23
C TYR A 146 -1.49 -7.20 -4.46
N LEU A 147 -1.50 -8.53 -4.37
CA LEU A 147 -1.03 -9.40 -5.46
C LEU A 147 -1.87 -9.24 -6.73
N HIS A 148 -3.19 -9.17 -6.61
CA HIS A 148 -4.07 -9.02 -7.77
C HIS A 148 -4.05 -7.60 -8.34
N TRP A 149 -3.84 -6.58 -7.51
CA TRP A 149 -3.53 -5.23 -7.98
C TRP A 149 -2.28 -5.20 -8.85
N MET A 150 -1.19 -5.82 -8.38
CA MET A 150 0.04 -5.94 -9.18
C MET A 150 -0.19 -6.69 -10.48
N MET A 151 -0.98 -7.79 -10.48
CA MET A 151 -1.27 -8.54 -11.71
C MET A 151 -2.07 -7.75 -12.74
N ILE A 152 -2.99 -6.88 -12.31
CA ILE A 152 -3.79 -6.05 -13.21
C ILE A 152 -2.95 -4.92 -13.81
N ASN A 153 -2.12 -4.29 -12.98
CA ASN A 153 -1.33 -3.12 -13.37
C ASN A 153 -0.07 -3.50 -14.15
N ASN A 154 0.52 -4.69 -13.90
CA ASN A 154 1.71 -5.18 -14.59
C ASN A 154 1.41 -6.06 -15.80
N LYS A 155 0.19 -6.02 -16.37
CA LYS A 155 -0.06 -6.74 -17.61
C LYS A 155 0.90 -6.22 -18.69
N PRO A 156 1.71 -7.07 -19.33
CA PRO A 156 2.42 -6.65 -20.52
C PRO A 156 1.36 -6.18 -21.53
N VAL A 157 1.55 -4.98 -22.08
CA VAL A 157 0.69 -4.43 -23.13
C VAL A 157 0.68 -5.43 -24.28
N THR A 158 -0.37 -6.24 -24.36
CA THR A 158 -0.70 -6.96 -25.58
C THR A 158 -1.26 -5.93 -26.54
N SER A 159 -0.37 -5.43 -27.41
CA SER A 159 -0.62 -4.80 -28.71
C SER A 159 -2.09 -4.63 -29.12
N SER A 160 -2.66 -3.47 -28.78
CA SER A 160 -3.65 -2.76 -29.61
C SER A 160 -3.89 -1.35 -29.05
N THR A 161 -3.52 -0.35 -29.88
CA THR A 161 -3.95 1.06 -29.86
C THR A 161 -3.14 2.07 -29.03
N SER A 162 -2.19 2.69 -29.74
CA SER A 162 -1.69 4.07 -29.72
C SER A 162 -2.17 5.04 -28.63
N THR A 163 -1.24 5.71 -27.92
CA THR A 163 -0.81 7.12 -28.10
C THR A 163 -0.04 7.63 -26.84
N SER A 164 1.20 8.13 -27.06
CA SER A 164 2.10 9.07 -26.30
C SER A 164 1.87 9.34 -24.79
N THR A 165 2.86 9.49 -23.89
CA THR A 165 4.13 10.27 -23.96
C THR A 165 5.06 9.92 -22.77
N SER A 166 6.40 9.88 -23.00
CA SER A 166 7.58 10.17 -22.12
C SER A 166 7.45 10.19 -20.58
N THR A 167 8.36 9.73 -19.70
CA THR A 167 9.79 9.35 -19.76
C THR A 167 10.16 8.77 -18.39
N SER A 168 10.83 7.61 -18.32
CA SER A 168 11.93 7.32 -17.37
C SER A 168 12.54 5.96 -17.74
N ALA A 169 13.87 5.92 -17.78
CA ALA A 169 14.66 4.87 -18.41
C ALA A 169 14.48 3.50 -17.75
N LEU A 170 13.70 2.63 -18.39
CA LEU A 170 13.81 1.17 -18.27
C LEU A 170 14.18 0.63 -19.65
N PRO A 171 15.08 -0.37 -19.75
CA PRO A 171 15.49 -0.92 -21.03
C PRO A 171 14.28 -1.54 -21.72
N VAL A 172 13.78 -0.87 -22.75
CA VAL A 172 12.68 -1.35 -23.59
C VAL A 172 13.16 -2.61 -24.30
N TRP A 173 12.41 -3.70 -24.15
CA TRP A 173 12.71 -4.97 -24.83
C TRP A 173 12.50 -4.80 -26.34
N THR A 174 13.58 -4.86 -27.13
CA THR A 174 13.53 -4.64 -28.58
C THR A 174 13.23 -5.93 -29.35
N ASN A 175 12.86 -5.80 -30.63
CA ASN A 175 12.65 -6.95 -31.52
C ASN A 175 13.93 -7.79 -31.69
N GLU A 176 15.10 -7.15 -31.67
CA GLU A 176 16.40 -7.83 -31.71
C GLU A 176 16.66 -8.66 -30.44
N MET A 177 16.26 -8.17 -29.26
CA MET A 177 16.31 -8.96 -28.04
C MET A 177 15.39 -10.18 -28.13
N ASP A 178 14.22 -10.05 -28.76
CA ASP A 178 13.28 -11.17 -28.92
C ASP A 178 13.80 -12.25 -29.87
N THR A 179 14.38 -11.88 -31.02
CA THR A 179 15.00 -12.82 -31.96
C THR A 179 16.14 -13.58 -31.29
N LEU A 180 17.02 -12.88 -30.57
CA LEU A 180 18.11 -13.47 -29.80
C LEU A 180 17.65 -14.42 -28.72
N PHE A 181 16.61 -14.03 -27.98
CA PHE A 181 16.06 -14.82 -26.90
C PHE A 181 15.44 -16.12 -27.41
N LYS A 182 14.84 -16.12 -28.60
CA LYS A 182 14.26 -17.31 -29.23
C LYS A 182 15.32 -18.21 -29.86
N ALA A 183 16.30 -17.62 -30.54
CA ALA A 183 17.32 -18.37 -31.27
C ALA A 183 18.35 -19.08 -30.38
N ASN A 184 18.62 -18.56 -29.16
CA ASN A 184 19.72 -19.05 -28.33
C ASN A 184 19.25 -19.67 -27.01
N HIS A 185 19.90 -20.76 -26.58
CA HIS A 185 19.76 -21.29 -25.22
C HIS A 185 20.69 -20.56 -24.22
N ILE A 186 20.40 -20.70 -22.91
CA ILE A 186 21.16 -20.01 -21.85
C ILE A 186 22.66 -20.30 -21.92
N ILE A 187 23.04 -21.52 -22.30
CA ILE A 187 24.44 -21.94 -22.41
C ILE A 187 25.14 -21.18 -23.54
N GLY A 188 24.47 -20.97 -24.69
CA GLY A 188 24.99 -20.20 -25.82
C GLY A 188 25.21 -18.73 -25.46
N LEU A 189 24.20 -18.10 -24.83
CA LEU A 189 24.30 -16.70 -24.38
C LEU A 189 25.44 -16.48 -23.39
N LYS A 190 25.66 -17.42 -22.47
CA LYS A 190 26.80 -17.35 -21.53
C LYS A 190 28.15 -17.51 -22.23
N LYS A 191 28.25 -18.35 -23.27
CA LYS A 191 29.48 -18.46 -24.07
C LYS A 191 29.80 -17.16 -24.79
N ILE A 192 28.80 -16.53 -25.41
CA ILE A 192 28.95 -15.24 -26.10
C ILE A 192 29.45 -14.18 -25.11
N LEU A 193 28.79 -14.02 -23.96
CA LEU A 193 29.21 -13.07 -22.93
C LEU A 193 30.61 -13.38 -22.37
N LYS A 194 30.96 -14.66 -22.19
CA LYS A 194 32.29 -15.07 -21.71
C LYS A 194 33.40 -14.73 -22.73
N ASN A 195 33.14 -14.91 -24.02
CA ASN A 195 34.09 -14.56 -25.08
C ASN A 195 34.35 -13.05 -25.15
N HIS A 196 33.38 -12.23 -24.75
CA HIS A 196 33.49 -10.78 -24.67
C HIS A 196 33.82 -10.25 -23.26
N ASN A 197 34.28 -11.11 -22.34
CA ASN A 197 34.63 -10.75 -20.95
C ASN A 197 33.51 -10.04 -20.16
N LEU A 198 32.24 -10.37 -20.43
CA LEU A 198 31.09 -9.82 -19.74
C LEU A 198 30.52 -10.77 -18.66
N PRO A 199 29.82 -10.23 -17.64
CA PRO A 199 29.19 -11.03 -16.61
C PRO A 199 28.21 -12.07 -17.18
N VAL A 200 28.33 -13.32 -16.74
CA VAL A 200 27.49 -14.46 -17.18
C VAL A 200 26.40 -14.84 -16.17
N SER A 201 26.23 -14.07 -15.10
CA SER A 201 25.20 -14.27 -14.09
C SER A 201 23.86 -13.65 -14.51
N GLY A 202 22.77 -14.21 -13.98
CA GLY A 202 21.40 -13.71 -14.16
C GLY A 202 20.48 -14.64 -14.97
N THR A 203 19.28 -14.13 -15.23
CA THR A 203 18.25 -14.82 -16.02
C THR A 203 18.55 -14.73 -17.52
N LYS A 204 17.93 -15.59 -18.33
CA LYS A 204 18.08 -15.57 -19.81
C LYS A 204 17.81 -14.17 -20.39
N LYS A 205 16.80 -13.46 -19.88
CA LYS A 205 16.47 -12.09 -20.31
C LYS A 205 17.59 -11.09 -19.99
N THR A 206 18.16 -11.16 -18.78
CA THR A 206 19.27 -10.26 -18.41
C THR A 206 20.54 -10.49 -19.23
N LEU A 207 20.78 -11.74 -19.67
CA LEU A 207 21.90 -12.06 -20.56
C LEU A 207 21.69 -11.44 -21.95
N VAL A 208 20.49 -11.55 -22.52
CA VAL A 208 20.15 -10.95 -23.82
C VAL A 208 20.24 -9.43 -23.78
N MET A 209 19.68 -8.78 -22.75
CA MET A 209 19.82 -7.32 -22.60
C MET A 209 21.28 -6.90 -22.55
N ARG A 210 22.12 -7.67 -21.86
CA ARG A 210 23.56 -7.39 -21.76
C ARG A 210 24.28 -7.51 -23.10
N ILE A 211 23.93 -8.52 -23.91
CA ILE A 211 24.51 -8.69 -25.25
C ILE A 211 24.15 -7.49 -26.14
N VAL A 212 22.87 -7.13 -26.19
CA VAL A 212 22.37 -6.05 -27.05
C VAL A 212 22.87 -4.68 -26.57
N ASN A 213 22.84 -4.40 -25.26
CA ASN A 213 23.33 -3.12 -24.72
C ASN A 213 24.85 -2.95 -24.86
N SER A 214 25.60 -4.04 -25.00
CA SER A 214 27.05 -4.01 -25.25
C SER A 214 27.40 -3.99 -26.74
N ASN A 215 26.42 -3.85 -27.65
CA ASN A 215 26.58 -3.85 -29.11
C ASN A 215 27.45 -5.02 -29.62
N ILE A 216 27.29 -6.21 -29.02
CA ILE A 216 28.00 -7.40 -29.46
C ILE A 216 27.36 -7.89 -30.76
N THR A 217 28.07 -7.72 -31.87
CA THR A 217 27.75 -8.34 -33.15
C THR A 217 27.89 -9.86 -33.04
N LEU A 218 26.84 -10.59 -33.39
CA LEU A 218 26.75 -12.04 -33.35
C LEU A 218 27.23 -12.69 -34.65
#